data_AF-A0A493TW84-F1
#
_entry.id   AF-A0A493TW84-F1
#
_cell.length_a   1.000
_cell.length_b   1.000
_cell.length_c   1.000
_cell.angle_alpha   90.00
_cell.angle_beta   90.00
_cell.angle_gamma   90.00
#
_symmetry.space_group_name_H-M   'P 1'
#
loop_
_entity.id
_entity.type
_entity.pdbx_description
1 polymer ?
#
loop_
_entity_poly.entity_id
_entity_poly.type
_entity_poly.pdbx_seq_one_letter_code
_entity_poly.pdbx_strand_id
1 'polypeptide(L)'
;MCWSLQYIRVSYDTKPDSLLHLMVKDWQLELPKLLISVHGGLQNFEMQPKLKQVFGKGLIKAAMTTGAWIFTGGVSTGVIRHVGDALKDHSSKSRGRICAIGIAPWGIVENKEDLIGKDVSVLRKFLCN
;
A
#
# COMPACT_ATOMS: atom_id res chain seq x y z
N MET A 1 18.83 -2.19 -1.70
CA MET A 1 18.20 -1.07 -0.98
C MET A 1 16.93 -1.57 -0.33
N CYS A 2 16.94 -1.70 0.99
CA CYS A 2 15.80 -2.14 1.78
C CYS A 2 14.85 -0.94 1.93
N TRP A 3 13.58 -1.09 1.56
CA TRP A 3 12.58 -0.06 1.89
C TRP A 3 12.31 -0.17 3.39
N SER A 4 12.61 0.86 4.17
CA SER A 4 12.05 0.98 5.51
C SER A 4 10.56 1.29 5.33
N LEU A 5 9.71 0.32 5.62
CA LEU A 5 8.26 0.46 5.55
C LEU A 5 7.77 0.95 6.91
N GLN A 6 6.98 2.01 6.90
CA GLN A 6 6.35 2.56 8.10
C GLN A 6 4.96 1.94 8.26
N TYR A 7 4.51 1.76 9.49
CA TYR A 7 3.12 1.40 9.77
C TYR A 7 2.66 2.11 11.04
N ILE A 8 1.35 2.21 11.21
CA ILE A 8 0.72 2.72 12.42
C ILE A 8 -0.53 1.89 12.69
N ARG A 9 -0.83 1.60 13.96
CA ARG A 9 -2.13 1.08 14.38
C ARG A 9 -2.90 2.24 14.99
N VAL A 10 -4.11 2.50 14.50
CA VAL A 10 -4.98 3.56 15.02
C VAL A 10 -6.33 2.99 15.42
N SER A 11 -7.06 3.71 16.26
CA SER A 11 -8.44 3.37 16.63
C SER A 11 -9.41 3.79 15.52
N TYR A 12 -10.58 3.14 15.45
CA TYR A 12 -11.62 3.40 14.44
C TYR A 12 -12.16 4.84 14.46
N ASP A 13 -12.07 5.52 15.61
CA ASP A 13 -12.52 6.90 15.83
C ASP A 13 -11.42 7.94 15.64
N THR A 14 -10.23 7.51 15.20
CA THR A 14 -9.12 8.42 14.88
C THR A 14 -9.51 9.34 13.73
N LYS A 15 -9.32 10.65 13.93
CA LYS A 15 -9.64 11.65 12.91
C LYS A 15 -8.74 11.48 11.67
N PRO A 16 -9.31 11.48 10.45
CA PRO A 16 -8.52 11.40 9.21
C PRO A 16 -7.46 12.50 9.08
N ASP A 17 -7.74 13.71 9.58
CA ASP A 17 -6.78 14.83 9.56
C ASP A 17 -5.48 14.50 10.32
N SER A 18 -5.58 13.76 11.42
CA SER A 18 -4.40 13.32 12.18
C SER A 18 -3.57 12.32 11.38
N LEU A 19 -4.21 11.41 10.63
CA LEU A 19 -3.52 10.48 9.73
C LEU A 19 -2.85 11.20 8.57
N LEU A 20 -3.52 12.18 7.97
CA LEU A 20 -2.95 12.99 6.90
C LEU A 20 -1.75 13.80 7.40
N HIS A 21 -1.86 14.40 8.59
CA HIS A 21 -0.75 15.10 9.23
C HIS A 21 0.45 14.18 9.42
N LEU A 22 0.25 12.99 9.99
CA LEU A 22 1.29 11.98 10.16
C LEU A 22 1.97 11.64 8.83
N MET A 23 1.18 11.32 7.81
CA MET A 23 1.68 10.92 6.49
C MET A 23 2.52 12.03 5.83
N VAL A 24 2.10 13.29 5.92
CA VAL A 24 2.78 14.40 5.24
C VAL A 24 3.94 14.97 6.06
N LYS A 25 3.79 15.07 7.39
CA LYS A 25 4.75 15.74 8.27
C LYS A 25 5.78 14.78 8.83
N ASP A 26 5.33 13.71 9.48
CA ASP A 26 6.22 12.77 10.16
C ASP A 26 6.84 11.78 9.17
N TRP A 27 6.04 11.26 8.26
CA TRP A 27 6.49 10.30 7.22
C TRP A 27 7.06 10.98 5.97
N GLN A 28 6.96 12.30 5.89
CA GLN A 28 7.50 13.13 4.79
C GLN A 28 7.01 12.68 3.40
N LEU A 29 5.76 12.22 3.31
CA LEU A 29 5.14 11.91 2.03
C LEU A 29 4.72 13.21 1.34
N GLU A 30 4.98 13.30 0.04
CA GLU A 30 4.50 14.41 -0.78
C GLU A 30 2.98 14.34 -0.91
N LEU A 31 2.29 15.44 -0.56
CA LEU A 31 0.84 15.53 -0.64
C LEU A 31 0.37 15.21 -2.08
N PRO A 32 -0.54 14.23 -2.27
CA PRO A 32 -0.92 13.81 -3.61
C PRO A 32 -1.89 14.82 -4.22
N LYS A 33 -1.81 14.97 -5.53
CA LYS A 33 -2.82 15.70 -6.32
C LYS A 33 -4.01 14.83 -6.71
N LEU A 34 -3.85 13.50 -6.60
CA LEU A 34 -4.84 12.52 -6.99
C LEU A 34 -4.70 11.26 -6.12
N LEU A 35 -5.83 10.62 -5.81
CA LEU A 35 -5.88 9.34 -5.11
C LEU A 35 -6.43 8.26 -6.04
N ILE A 36 -5.76 7.12 -6.09
CA ILE A 36 -6.23 5.93 -6.81
C ILE A 36 -6.60 4.89 -5.76
N SER A 37 -7.90 4.65 -5.54
CA SER A 37 -8.34 3.57 -4.66
C SER A 37 -8.61 2.31 -5.46
N VAL A 38 -7.94 1.20 -5.10
CA VAL A 38 -8.13 -0.10 -5.74
C VAL A 38 -8.78 -1.07 -4.75
N HIS A 39 -9.93 -1.59 -5.13
CA HIS A 39 -10.70 -2.58 -4.38
C HIS A 39 -11.06 -3.76 -5.28
N GLY A 40 -11.45 -4.88 -4.68
CA GLY A 40 -11.91 -6.06 -5.41
C GLY A 40 -12.29 -7.19 -4.46
N GLY A 41 -12.73 -8.31 -5.04
CA GLY A 41 -13.06 -9.51 -4.28
C GLY A 41 -11.84 -10.06 -3.52
N LEU A 42 -12.12 -10.72 -2.39
CA LEU A 42 -11.10 -11.35 -1.54
C LEU A 42 -10.65 -12.71 -2.07
N GLN A 43 -11.44 -13.34 -2.95
CA GLN A 43 -11.08 -14.63 -3.53
C GLN A 43 -9.88 -14.48 -4.46
N ASN A 44 -8.84 -15.28 -4.24
CA ASN A 44 -7.68 -15.32 -5.11
C ASN A 44 -8.06 -15.90 -6.47
N PHE A 45 -7.52 -15.27 -7.52
CA PHE A 45 -7.69 -15.70 -8.89
C PHE A 45 -6.42 -15.41 -9.67
N GLU A 46 -6.16 -16.19 -10.72
CA GLU A 46 -5.08 -15.93 -11.65
C GLU A 46 -5.59 -15.08 -12.82
N MET A 47 -4.89 -13.98 -13.09
CA MET A 47 -5.13 -13.18 -14.29
C MET A 47 -4.41 -13.79 -15.47
N GLN A 48 -5.05 -13.76 -16.64
CA GLN A 48 -4.37 -14.05 -17.89
C GLN A 48 -3.13 -13.14 -18.03
N PRO A 49 -1.99 -13.65 -18.53
CA PRO A 49 -0.73 -12.90 -18.56
C PRO A 49 -0.83 -11.53 -19.25
N LYS A 50 -1.58 -11.45 -20.35
CA LYS A 50 -1.82 -10.19 -21.08
C LYS A 50 -2.57 -9.17 -20.23
N LEU A 51 -3.61 -9.61 -19.52
CA LEU A 51 -4.39 -8.74 -18.63
C LEU A 51 -3.55 -8.27 -17.44
N LYS A 52 -2.80 -9.18 -16.81
CA LYS A 52 -1.87 -8.84 -15.72
C LYS A 52 -0.86 -7.77 -16.16
N GLN A 53 -0.30 -7.90 -17.36
CA GLN A 53 0.64 -6.94 -17.91
C GLN A 53 -0.01 -5.57 -18.17
N VAL A 54 -1.19 -5.53 -18.81
CA VAL A 54 -1.89 -4.27 -19.12
C VAL A 54 -2.33 -3.57 -17.84
N PHE A 55 -2.92 -4.30 -16.91
CA PHE A 55 -3.33 -3.79 -15.60
C PHE A 55 -2.14 -3.21 -14.83
N GLY A 56 -1.08 -3.99 -14.65
CA GLY A 56 0.09 -3.55 -13.90
C GLY A 56 0.77 -2.34 -14.54
N LYS A 57 1.04 -2.37 -15.84
CA LYS A 57 1.67 -1.23 -16.53
C LYS A 57 0.80 0.02 -16.51
N GLY A 58 -0.51 -0.12 -16.72
CA GLY A 58 -1.46 0.99 -16.71
C GLY A 58 -1.52 1.68 -15.34
N LEU A 59 -1.68 0.89 -14.28
CA LEU A 59 -1.73 1.39 -12.90
C LEU A 59 -0.43 2.11 -12.52
N ILE A 60 0.72 1.48 -12.77
CA ILE A 60 2.03 2.04 -12.46
C ILE A 60 2.26 3.33 -13.26
N LYS A 61 1.92 3.35 -14.55
CA LYS A 61 2.08 4.52 -15.39
C LYS A 61 1.20 5.69 -14.90
N ALA A 62 -0.07 5.43 -14.59
CA ALA A 62 -0.98 6.45 -14.08
C ALA A 62 -0.49 7.07 -12.77
N ALA A 63 -0.07 6.23 -11.82
CA ALA A 63 0.44 6.69 -10.53
C ALA A 63 1.71 7.54 -10.68
N MET A 64 2.67 7.10 -11.50
CA MET A 64 3.90 7.85 -11.74
C MET A 64 3.68 9.18 -12.46
N THR A 65 2.81 9.19 -13.46
CA THR A 65 2.56 10.39 -14.27
C THR A 65 1.89 11.50 -13.47
N THR A 66 1.06 11.14 -12.49
CA THR A 66 0.28 12.10 -11.71
C THR A 66 0.85 12.38 -10.32
N GLY A 67 1.79 11.56 -9.84
CA GLY A 67 2.21 11.57 -8.44
C GLY A 67 1.09 11.09 -7.50
N ALA A 68 0.18 10.26 -7.99
CA ALA A 68 -0.95 9.79 -7.18
C ALA A 68 -0.52 8.82 -6.08
N TRP A 69 -1.22 8.88 -4.95
CA TRP A 69 -1.15 7.83 -3.94
C TRP A 69 -2.11 6.69 -4.30
N ILE A 70 -1.66 5.45 -4.14
CA ILE A 70 -2.48 4.26 -4.36
C ILE A 70 -2.98 3.76 -3.02
N PHE A 71 -4.29 3.73 -2.81
CA PHE A 71 -4.93 3.14 -1.64
C PHE A 71 -5.45 1.74 -1.95
N THR A 72 -5.21 0.79 -1.05
CA THR A 72 -5.65 -0.60 -1.17
C THR A 72 -6.09 -1.15 0.17
N GLY A 73 -6.78 -2.30 0.17
CA GLY A 73 -7.14 -3.01 1.40
C GLY A 73 -5.97 -3.62 2.18
N GLY A 74 -4.71 -3.45 1.77
CA GLY A 74 -3.51 -3.88 2.51
C GLY A 74 -3.28 -5.40 2.64
N VAL A 75 -4.31 -6.21 2.41
CA VAL A 75 -4.28 -7.68 2.47
C VAL A 75 -3.85 -8.26 1.13
N SER A 76 -3.04 -9.31 1.14
CA SER A 76 -2.50 -9.94 -0.07
C SER A 76 -3.49 -10.90 -0.75
N THR A 77 -4.71 -10.45 -1.01
CA THR A 77 -5.81 -11.28 -1.55
C THR A 77 -6.43 -10.68 -2.82
N GLY A 78 -6.99 -11.55 -3.66
CA GLY A 78 -7.71 -11.20 -4.88
C GLY A 78 -7.02 -10.13 -5.72
N VAL A 79 -7.72 -9.03 -5.99
CA VAL A 79 -7.20 -7.92 -6.81
C VAL A 79 -5.98 -7.25 -6.16
N ILE A 80 -5.94 -7.15 -4.83
CA ILE A 80 -4.87 -6.45 -4.10
C ILE A 80 -3.54 -7.20 -4.23
N ARG A 81 -3.57 -8.54 -4.35
CA ARG A 81 -2.39 -9.35 -4.67
C ARG A 81 -1.73 -8.88 -5.96
N HIS A 82 -2.52 -8.65 -7.00
CA HIS A 82 -2.04 -8.24 -8.32
C HIS A 82 -1.52 -6.80 -8.36
N VAL A 83 -2.09 -5.91 -7.54
CA VAL A 83 -1.53 -4.56 -7.30
C VAL A 83 -0.14 -4.66 -6.67
N GLY A 84 0.00 -5.50 -5.63
CA GLY A 84 1.28 -5.73 -4.96
C GLY A 84 2.35 -6.29 -5.90
N ASP A 85 1.98 -7.24 -6.77
CA ASP A 85 2.87 -7.77 -7.81
C ASP A 85 3.34 -6.66 -8.77
N ALA A 86 2.43 -5.81 -9.26
CA ALA A 86 2.77 -4.70 -10.16
C ALA A 86 3.74 -3.68 -9.52
N LEU A 87 3.51 -3.34 -8.25
CA LEU A 87 4.39 -2.44 -7.49
C LEU A 87 5.78 -3.04 -7.27
N LYS A 88 5.85 -4.34 -6.95
CA LYS A 88 7.11 -5.07 -6.79
C LYS A 88 7.90 -5.11 -8.11
N ASP A 89 7.24 -5.47 -9.21
CA ASP A 89 7.86 -5.53 -10.53
C ASP A 89 8.42 -4.16 -10.97
N HIS A 90 7.70 -3.08 -10.69
CA HIS A 90 8.15 -1.71 -10.98
C HIS A 90 9.39 -1.32 -10.15
N SER A 91 9.38 -1.63 -8.85
CA SER A 91 10.48 -1.30 -7.93
C SER A 91 11.81 -1.94 -8.35
N SER A 92 11.76 -3.12 -8.97
CA SER A 92 12.96 -3.80 -9.48
C SER A 92 13.57 -3.15 -10.73
N LYS A 93 12.82 -2.29 -11.43
CA LYS A 93 13.17 -1.77 -12.77
C LYS A 93 13.39 -0.26 -12.84
N SER A 94 12.98 0.52 -11.83
CA SER A 94 13.05 1.98 -11.91
C SER A 94 13.39 2.67 -10.59
N ARG A 95 13.80 3.94 -10.67
CA ARG A 95 14.08 4.82 -9.51
C ARG A 95 12.86 5.62 -9.03
N GLY A 96 11.73 5.57 -9.73
CA GLY A 96 10.55 6.37 -9.39
C GLY A 96 9.80 5.79 -8.19
N ARG A 97 9.67 6.57 -7.12
CA ARG A 97 8.94 6.15 -5.91
C ARG A 97 7.44 6.32 -6.12
N ILE A 98 6.69 5.24 -5.97
CA ILE A 98 5.23 5.25 -5.92
C ILE A 98 4.82 5.16 -4.45
N CYS A 99 3.92 6.04 -4.01
CA CYS A 99 3.33 5.94 -2.69
C CYS A 99 2.12 4.98 -2.76
N ALA A 100 2.20 3.88 -2.03
CA ALA A 100 1.12 2.91 -1.90
C ALA A 100 0.81 2.70 -0.42
N ILE A 101 -0.46 2.85 -0.06
CA ILE A 101 -0.97 2.77 1.30
C ILE A 101 -1.93 1.59 1.37
N GLY A 102 -1.67 0.68 2.31
CA GLY A 102 -2.51 -0.48 2.60
C GLY A 102 -3.26 -0.27 3.90
N ILE A 103 -4.59 -0.32 3.86
CA ILE A 103 -5.45 -0.21 5.03
C ILE A 103 -6.06 -1.57 5.30
N ALA A 104 -5.56 -2.26 6.32
CA ALA A 104 -5.97 -3.60 6.69
C ALA A 104 -6.46 -3.64 8.15
N PRO A 105 -7.57 -4.31 8.45
CA PRO A 105 -8.00 -4.53 9.83
C PRO A 105 -7.00 -5.31 10.66
N TRP A 106 -6.68 -4.82 11.86
CA TRP A 106 -5.73 -5.50 12.77
C TRP A 106 -6.15 -6.94 13.09
N GLY A 107 -7.47 -7.19 13.16
CA GLY A 107 -8.03 -8.51 13.44
C GLY A 107 -7.65 -9.60 12.42
N ILE A 108 -7.28 -9.22 11.19
CA ILE A 108 -6.95 -10.17 10.11
C ILE A 108 -5.46 -10.14 9.73
N VAL A 109 -4.63 -9.37 10.44
CA VAL A 109 -3.19 -9.35 10.20
C VAL A 109 -2.55 -10.56 10.88
N GLU A 110 -1.89 -11.38 10.06
CA GLU A 110 -1.08 -12.50 10.53
C GLU A 110 0.17 -12.00 11.25
N ASN A 111 0.58 -12.69 12.32
CA ASN A 111 1.74 -12.34 13.16
C ASN A 111 1.70 -10.90 13.71
N LYS A 112 0.50 -10.36 13.94
CA LYS A 112 0.29 -9.01 14.48
C LYS A 112 0.99 -8.78 15.83
N GLU A 113 1.23 -9.84 16.60
CA GLU A 113 1.95 -9.77 17.88
C GLU A 113 3.40 -9.30 17.70
N ASP A 114 4.04 -9.62 16.56
CA ASP A 114 5.39 -9.17 16.23
C ASP A 114 5.44 -7.65 15.94
N LEU A 115 4.27 -7.04 15.70
CA LEU A 115 4.08 -5.60 15.44
C LEU A 115 3.75 -4.82 16.73
N ILE A 116 3.73 -5.48 17.89
CA ILE A 116 3.50 -4.84 19.18
C ILE A 116 4.83 -4.62 19.88
N GLY A 117 5.19 -3.36 20.09
CA GLY A 117 6.42 -2.99 20.79
C GLY A 117 6.82 -1.55 20.49
N LYS A 118 7.91 -1.09 21.11
CA LYS A 118 8.55 0.19 20.75
C LYS A 118 9.56 -0.06 19.63
N ASP A 119 9.59 0.84 18.64
CA ASP A 119 10.55 0.85 17.53
C ASP A 119 10.60 -0.43 16.68
N VAL A 120 9.46 -1.12 16.57
CA VAL A 120 9.36 -2.30 15.73
C VAL A 120 9.37 -1.88 14.25
N SER A 121 10.48 -2.12 13.55
CA SER A 121 10.60 -1.97 12.11
C SER A 121 10.48 -3.32 11.41
N VAL A 122 9.45 -3.52 10.58
CA VAL A 122 9.23 -4.80 9.87
C VAL A 122 9.51 -4.67 8.39
N LEU A 123 10.17 -5.70 7.84
CA LEU A 123 10.55 -5.80 6.43
C LEU A 123 9.35 -5.87 5.47
N ARG A 124 8.09 -6.03 5.94
CA ARG A 124 6.86 -6.02 5.13
C ARG A 124 5.58 -5.57 5.87
N LYS A 125 4.96 -4.53 5.28
CA LYS A 125 3.53 -4.13 5.13
C LYS A 125 2.78 -3.37 6.26
N PHE A 126 2.03 -2.38 5.74
CA PHE A 126 1.20 -1.34 6.34
C PHE A 126 -0.11 -1.86 6.96
N LEU A 127 -0.68 -1.04 7.86
CA LEU A 127 -1.76 -1.39 8.76
C LEU A 127 -2.66 -0.18 9.06
N CYS A 128 -3.97 -0.42 9.24
CA CYS A 128 -4.91 0.31 10.10
C CYS A 128 -6.31 -0.35 10.04
N ASN A 129 -6.75 -0.90 11.17
CA ASN A 129 -8.08 -0.79 11.80
C ASN A 129 -7.96 -1.35 13.22
#